data_AF-A0A0F9LKG8-F1
#
_entry.id   AF-A0A0F9LKG8-F1
#
_cell.length_a   1.000
_cell.length_b   1.000
_cell.length_c   1.000
_cell.angle_alpha   90.00
_cell.angle_beta   90.00
_cell.angle_gamma   90.00
#
_symmetry.space_group_name_H-M   'P 1'
#
loop_
_entity.id
_entity.type
_entity.pdbx_description
1 polymer ?
#
loop_
_entity_poly.entity_id
_entity_poly.type
_entity_poly.pdbx_seq_one_letter_code
_entity_poly.pdbx_strand_id
1 'polypeptide(L)'
;MSLNILQADHYHMMGWWFDLFGPFAWLFMILGMVIYFLVSVIIAYYVHRDAIRRGIKNNEIWLLIGLIFNVLGLLIYLLFRGNYSDKPHRTAPEN
;
A
#
# COMPACT_ATOMS: atom_id res chain seq x y z
N MET A 1 25.65 -15.63 38.93
CA MET A 1 25.55 -14.34 38.22
C MET A 1 25.22 -14.64 36.77
N SER A 2 23.94 -14.68 36.35
CA SER A 2 23.59 -14.67 34.90
C SER A 2 22.09 -14.70 34.51
N LEU A 3 21.10 -14.89 35.40
CA LEU A 3 19.70 -14.91 34.93
C LEU A 3 19.05 -13.51 34.79
N ASN A 4 19.40 -12.57 35.66
CA ASN A 4 18.76 -11.25 35.70
C ASN A 4 19.20 -10.31 34.56
N ILE A 5 20.38 -10.54 33.96
CA ILE A 5 20.94 -9.67 32.92
C ILE A 5 20.29 -9.97 31.56
N LEU A 6 19.99 -11.24 31.26
CA LEU A 6 19.32 -11.63 30.01
C LEU A 6 17.86 -11.17 29.94
N GLN A 7 17.23 -10.92 31.09
CA GLN A 7 15.86 -10.43 31.16
C GLN A 7 15.76 -8.92 30.95
N ALA A 8 16.82 -8.14 31.24
CA ALA A 8 16.80 -6.68 31.13
C ALA A 8 16.89 -6.18 29.66
N ASP A 9 17.56 -6.91 28.78
CA ASP A 9 17.71 -6.53 27.36
C ASP A 9 16.45 -6.84 26.51
N HIS A 10 15.53 -7.67 27.02
CA HIS A 10 14.54 -8.32 26.16
C HIS A 10 13.24 -7.51 25.93
N TYR A 11 13.00 -6.39 26.63
CA TYR A 11 11.66 -5.77 26.66
C TYR A 11 11.49 -4.37 26.05
N HIS A 12 12.52 -3.72 25.50
CA HIS A 12 12.37 -2.31 25.09
C HIS A 12 12.98 -1.95 23.73
N MET A 13 12.78 -2.80 22.71
CA MET A 13 13.14 -2.45 21.32
C MET A 13 12.42 -1.17 20.79
N MET A 14 11.38 -0.68 21.50
CA MET A 14 10.64 0.56 21.21
C MET A 14 10.67 1.61 22.35
N GLY A 15 11.47 1.40 23.41
CA GLY A 15 11.53 2.33 24.55
C GLY A 15 11.99 3.74 24.15
N TRP A 16 13.00 3.81 23.27
CA TRP A 16 13.60 5.05 22.78
C TRP A 16 12.59 6.03 22.14
N TRP A 17 11.51 5.51 21.54
CA TRP A 17 10.46 6.33 20.93
C TRP A 17 9.62 7.04 21.99
N PHE A 18 9.26 6.31 23.05
CA PHE A 18 8.55 6.89 24.19
C PHE A 18 9.47 7.80 25.02
N ASP A 19 10.77 7.55 25.06
CA ASP A 19 11.74 8.42 25.75
C ASP A 19 11.95 9.76 25.03
N LEU A 20 11.96 9.76 23.68
CA LEU A 20 12.18 10.96 22.86
C LEU A 20 10.93 11.85 22.75
N PHE A 21 9.75 11.24 22.61
CA PHE A 21 8.49 11.97 22.39
C PHE A 21 7.59 12.01 23.63
N GLY A 22 7.90 11.23 24.66
CA GLY A 22 7.17 11.21 25.91
C GLY A 22 5.68 10.95 25.71
N PRO A 23 4.81 11.65 26.45
CA PRO A 23 3.36 11.56 26.30
C PRO A 23 2.86 12.23 25.02
N PHE A 24 3.69 12.54 24.01
CA PHE A 24 3.24 12.95 22.67
C PHE A 24 3.47 11.85 21.61
N ALA A 25 4.13 10.74 21.97
CA ALA A 25 4.41 9.63 21.08
C ALA A 25 3.13 9.06 20.41
N TRP A 26 2.00 9.06 21.13
CA TRP A 26 0.70 8.62 20.60
C TRP A 26 0.14 9.56 19.54
N LEU A 27 0.34 10.89 19.69
CA LEU A 27 -0.07 11.87 18.67
C LEU A 27 0.71 11.67 17.38
N PHE A 28 2.03 11.43 17.46
CA PHE A 28 2.83 11.12 16.28
C PHE A 28 2.42 9.79 15.62
N MET A 29 2.06 8.77 16.40
CA MET A 29 1.51 7.52 15.84
C MET A 29 0.20 7.76 15.09
N ILE A 30 -0.73 8.51 15.68
CA ILE A 30 -2.02 8.84 15.05
C ILE A 30 -1.78 9.66 13.78
N LEU A 31 -0.91 10.67 13.84
CA LEU A 31 -0.56 11.49 12.69
C LEU A 31 0.06 10.64 11.57
N GLY A 32 0.96 9.72 11.91
CA GLY A 32 1.56 8.78 10.97
C GLY A 32 0.51 7.88 10.30
N MET A 33 -0.44 7.35 11.07
CA MET A 33 -1.59 6.59 10.54
C MET A 33 -2.44 7.42 9.58
N VAL A 34 -2.74 8.67 9.92
CA VAL A 34 -3.54 9.57 9.06
C VAL A 34 -2.81 9.84 7.74
N ILE A 35 -1.51 10.14 7.79
CA ILE A 35 -0.69 10.37 6.59
C ILE A 35 -0.63 9.09 5.74
N TYR A 36 -0.41 7.93 6.36
CA TYR A 36 -0.39 6.65 5.67
C TYR A 36 -1.73 6.36 4.96
N PHE A 37 -2.84 6.64 5.62
CA PHE A 37 -4.17 6.48 5.04
C PHE A 37 -4.42 7.43 3.87
N LEU A 38 -4.04 8.71 4.00
CA LEU A 38 -4.15 9.68 2.91
C LEU A 38 -3.33 9.25 1.68
N VAL A 39 -2.09 8.81 1.88
CA VAL A 39 -1.23 8.30 0.81
C VAL A 39 -1.85 7.08 0.13
N SER A 40 -2.43 6.16 0.92
CA SER A 40 -3.16 5.00 0.40
C SER A 40 -4.27 5.39 -0.58
N VAL A 41 -5.12 6.34 -0.16
CA VAL A 41 -6.26 6.81 -0.94
C VAL A 41 -5.79 7.48 -2.24
N ILE A 42 -4.73 8.30 -2.17
CA ILE A 42 -4.14 8.95 -3.34
C ILE A 42 -3.61 7.92 -4.35
N ILE A 43 -2.91 6.89 -3.86
CA ILE A 43 -2.38 5.80 -4.69
C ILE A 43 -3.52 5.04 -5.37
N ALA A 44 -4.55 4.63 -4.60
CA ALA A 44 -5.70 3.91 -5.14
C ALA A 44 -6.45 4.74 -6.20
N TYR A 45 -6.63 6.04 -5.95
CA TYR A 45 -7.23 6.97 -6.91
C TYR A 45 -6.40 7.08 -8.20
N TYR A 46 -5.07 7.18 -8.07
CA TYR A 46 -4.17 7.24 -9.22
C TYR A 46 -4.22 5.97 -10.07
N VAL A 47 -4.18 4.80 -9.44
CA VAL A 47 -4.27 3.49 -10.11
C VAL A 47 -5.60 3.36 -10.86
N HIS A 48 -6.71 3.71 -10.22
CA HIS A 48 -8.02 3.66 -10.87
C HIS A 48 -8.09 4.59 -12.09
N ARG A 49 -7.58 5.82 -11.98
CA ARG A 49 -7.55 6.77 -13.10
C ARG A 49 -6.68 6.26 -14.26
N ASP A 50 -5.54 5.63 -13.96
CA ASP A 50 -4.65 5.04 -14.96
C ASP A 50 -5.31 3.82 -15.65
N ALA A 51 -6.03 2.99 -14.90
CA ALA A 51 -6.77 1.85 -15.45
C ALA A 51 -7.92 2.29 -16.39
N ILE A 52 -8.65 3.35 -16.04
CA ILE A 52 -9.69 3.95 -16.90
C ILE A 52 -9.08 4.46 -18.20
N ARG A 53 -7.97 5.21 -18.13
CA ARG A 53 -7.29 5.75 -19.33
C ARG A 53 -6.84 4.67 -20.30
N ARG A 54 -6.56 3.46 -19.78
CA ARG A 54 -6.12 2.30 -20.57
C ARG A 54 -7.28 1.43 -21.07
N GLY A 55 -8.53 1.75 -20.72
CA GLY A 55 -9.70 0.99 -21.16
C GLY A 55 -9.80 -0.42 -20.57
N ILE A 56 -9.19 -0.67 -19.40
CA ILE A 56 -9.25 -1.97 -18.74
C ILE A 56 -10.70 -2.19 -18.25
N LYS A 57 -11.38 -3.20 -18.79
CA LYS A 57 -12.81 -3.49 -18.54
C LYS A 57 -13.14 -3.77 -17.06
N ASN A 58 -12.16 -4.27 -16.31
CA ASN A 58 -12.26 -4.58 -14.87
C ASN A 58 -11.47 -3.56 -14.01
N ASN A 59 -11.72 -2.27 -14.22
CA ASN A 59 -11.07 -1.15 -13.52
C ASN A 59 -11.35 -1.09 -12.01
N GLU A 60 -12.49 -1.63 -11.55
CA GLU A 60 -12.92 -1.65 -10.15
C GLU A 60 -12.07 -2.59 -9.28
N ILE A 61 -11.62 -3.72 -9.84
CA ILE A 61 -10.76 -4.70 -9.15
C ILE A 61 -9.42 -4.07 -8.78
N TRP A 62 -8.88 -3.23 -9.66
CA TRP A 62 -7.62 -2.51 -9.43
C TRP A 62 -7.72 -1.46 -8.32
N LEU A 63 -8.90 -0.86 -8.14
CA LEU A 63 -9.17 0.05 -7.03
C LEU A 63 -9.17 -0.71 -5.70
N LEU A 64 -9.84 -1.87 -5.63
CA LEU A 64 -9.87 -2.73 -4.45
C LEU A 64 -8.48 -3.27 -4.07
N ILE A 65 -7.69 -3.72 -5.05
CA ILE A 65 -6.32 -4.19 -4.82
C ILE A 65 -5.42 -3.05 -4.33
N GLY A 66 -5.49 -1.87 -4.96
CA GLY A 66 -4.73 -0.69 -4.55
C GLY A 66 -5.11 -0.20 -3.16
N LEU A 67 -6.37 -0.32 -2.76
CA LEU A 67 -6.85 0.10 -1.44
C LEU A 67 -6.44 -0.87 -0.32
N ILE A 68 -6.56 -2.18 -0.56
CA ILE A 68 -6.27 -3.22 0.46
C ILE A 68 -4.77 -3.42 0.62
N PHE A 69 -4.02 -3.49 -0.49
CA PHE A 69 -2.57 -3.72 -0.45
C PHE A 69 -1.76 -2.42 -0.49
N ASN A 70 -2.38 -1.26 -0.70
CA ASN A 70 -1.73 0.03 -0.61
C ASN A 70 -0.50 0.09 -1.56
N VAL A 71 0.68 0.42 -1.04
CA VAL A 71 1.95 0.40 -1.80
C VAL A 71 2.24 -0.98 -2.45
N LEU A 72 1.92 -2.10 -1.79
CA LEU A 72 2.07 -3.43 -2.39
C LEU A 72 1.10 -3.63 -3.57
N GLY A 73 -0.12 -3.10 -3.46
CA GLY A 73 -1.12 -3.15 -4.52
C GLY A 73 -0.69 -2.36 -5.74
N LEU A 74 -0.06 -1.20 -5.52
CA LEU A 74 0.56 -0.40 -6.58
C LEU A 74 1.71 -1.15 -7.26
N LEU A 75 2.55 -1.85 -6.48
CA LEU A 75 3.68 -2.61 -6.99
C LEU A 75 3.21 -3.77 -7.90
N ILE A 76 2.18 -4.50 -7.45
CA ILE A 76 1.53 -5.56 -8.24
C ILE A 76 0.88 -4.97 -9.50
N TYR A 77 0.20 -3.83 -9.40
CA TYR A 77 -0.37 -3.13 -10.56
C TYR A 77 0.69 -2.80 -11.60
N LEU A 78 1.78 -2.15 -11.19
CA LEU A 78 2.83 -1.76 -12.10
C LEU A 78 3.51 -2.95 -12.76
N LEU A 79 3.63 -4.08 -12.06
CA LEU A 79 4.20 -5.31 -12.61
C LEU A 79 3.29 -5.94 -13.67
N PHE A 80 1.99 -6.01 -13.40
CA PHE A 80 1.01 -6.65 -14.30
C PHE A 80 0.43 -5.72 -15.37
N ARG A 81 0.60 -4.39 -15.26
CA ARG A 81 -0.01 -3.41 -16.18
C ARG A 81 0.34 -3.64 -17.66
N GLY A 82 1.49 -4.25 -17.95
CA GLY A 82 1.95 -4.54 -19.31
C GLY A 82 1.23 -5.72 -19.97
N ASN A 83 0.59 -6.58 -19.17
CA ASN A 83 -0.04 -7.81 -19.64
C ASN A 83 -1.49 -7.60 -20.10
N TYR A 84 -2.09 -6.44 -19.83
CA TYR A 84 -3.45 -6.06 -20.25
C TYR A 84 -3.50 -5.48 -21.67
N SER A 85 -2.51 -5.78 -22.51
CA SER A 85 -2.54 -5.44 -23.93
C SER A 85 -3.46 -6.42 -24.64
N ASP A 86 -4.75 -6.36 -24.31
CA ASP A 86 -5.81 -7.02 -25.07
C ASP A 86 -5.92 -6.29 -26.39
N LYS A 87 -5.13 -6.76 -27.35
CA LYS A 87 -5.30 -6.47 -28.77
C LYS A 87 -6.79 -6.67 -29.06
N PRO A 88 -7.50 -5.68 -29.61
CA PRO A 88 -8.87 -5.92 -30.02
C PRO A 88 -8.86 -7.11 -30.96
N HIS A 89 -9.60 -8.17 -30.60
CA HIS A 89 -10.00 -9.19 -31.55
C HIS A 89 -10.72 -8.46 -32.68
N ARG A 90 -9.96 -8.12 -33.71
CA ARG A 90 -10.49 -7.78 -35.01
C ARG A 90 -11.05 -9.09 -35.55
N THR A 91 -12.27 -9.42 -35.16
CA THR A 91 -13.13 -10.26 -35.98
C THR A 91 -13.35 -9.46 -37.26
N ALA A 92 -12.45 -9.65 -38.23
CA ALA A 92 -12.69 -9.21 -39.58
C ALA A 92 -13.97 -9.92 -40.05
N PRO A 93 -14.96 -9.20 -40.62
CA PRO A 93 -16.03 -9.87 -41.31
C PRO A 93 -15.42 -10.71 -42.44
N GLU A 94 -15.82 -11.98 -42.48
CA GLU A 94 -15.60 -12.87 -43.61
C GLU A 94 -16.49 -12.37 -44.75
N ASN A 95 -15.89 -11.73 -45.76
CA ASN A 95 -16.55 -11.37 -47.01
C ASN A 95 -15.57 -11.34 -48.18
#